data_AF-A0A5B6UV65-F1
#
_entry.id   AF-A0A5B6UV65-F1
#
_cell.length_a   1.000
_cell.length_b   1.000
_cell.length_c   1.000
_cell.angle_alpha   90.00
_cell.angle_beta   90.00
_cell.angle_gamma   90.00
#
_symmetry.space_group_name_H-M   'P 1'
#
loop_
_entity.id
_entity.type
_entity.pdbx_description
1 polymer ?
#
loop_
_entity_poly.entity_id
_entity_poly.type
_entity_poly.pdbx_seq_one_letter_code
_entity_poly.pdbx_strand_id
1 'polypeptide(L)'
;MDYYFSEKGFNVCRIDGSVKLEERRRQIQEFNDVNSDYRIFILSTRAGGLGINLTAADTCILYDSDWNPQMDLQAMDRCHRIGQTKPVHVYRLATAQSVECRILKRAYSKLKLEHVVIGKGQFHQERKQSNDLVEEEDLLALLRDEETAEDKMIQTDISDEDLERILDRSDLIADTSDKEKAQASADAVPLKGPGWEVVLPTGTGGMLSTLNS
;
A
#
# COMPACT_ATOMS: atom_id res chain seq x y z
N MET A 1 -2.88 13.93 15.45
CA MET A 1 -3.90 13.75 14.39
C MET A 1 -5.19 14.46 14.76
N ASP A 2 -5.96 13.99 15.74
CA ASP A 2 -7.29 14.56 16.08
C ASP A 2 -7.28 16.08 16.32
N TYR A 3 -6.31 16.58 17.10
CA TYR A 3 -6.14 18.02 17.34
C TYR A 3 -5.89 18.82 16.05
N TYR A 4 -5.01 18.32 15.19
CA TYR A 4 -4.65 18.97 13.93
C TYR A 4 -5.86 19.06 12.98
N PHE A 5 -6.64 17.97 12.86
CA PHE A 5 -7.84 17.98 12.03
C PHE A 5 -8.94 18.85 12.62
N SER A 6 -9.09 18.89 13.94
CA SER A 6 -10.02 19.80 14.61
C SER A 6 -9.66 21.27 14.39
N GLU A 7 -8.37 21.62 14.41
CA GLU A 7 -7.91 22.99 14.13
C GLU A 7 -8.14 23.39 12.66
N LYS A 8 -8.00 22.42 11.74
CA LYS A 8 -8.30 22.61 10.32
C LYS A 8 -9.80 22.55 9.98
N GLY A 9 -10.67 22.24 10.95
CA GLY A 9 -12.11 22.15 10.76
C GLY A 9 -12.60 20.90 10.03
N PHE A 10 -11.81 19.82 10.02
CA PHE A 10 -12.21 18.55 9.42
C PHE A 10 -12.87 17.61 10.44
N ASN A 11 -14.00 17.03 10.04
CA ASN A 11 -14.68 15.99 10.81
C ASN A 11 -13.97 14.65 10.60
N VAL A 12 -13.62 13.98 11.70
CA VAL A 12 -12.87 12.72 11.67
C VAL A 12 -13.58 11.62 12.46
N CYS A 13 -13.59 10.40 11.90
CA CYS A 13 -13.93 9.19 12.63
C CYS A 13 -12.63 8.55 13.15
N ARG A 14 -12.68 7.91 14.32
CA ARG A 14 -11.52 7.24 14.92
C ARG A 14 -11.91 5.93 15.59
N ILE A 15 -11.29 4.84 15.13
CA ILE A 15 -11.35 3.55 15.81
C ILE A 15 -9.96 3.16 16.31
N ASP A 16 -9.88 2.97 17.61
CA ASP A 16 -8.77 2.28 18.27
C ASP A 16 -9.28 1.06 19.07
N GLY A 17 -8.36 0.36 19.74
CA GLY A 17 -8.66 -0.84 20.53
C GLY A 17 -9.52 -0.58 21.77
N SER A 18 -9.79 0.68 22.13
CA SER A 18 -10.58 1.05 23.32
C SER A 18 -12.03 1.44 22.99
N VAL A 19 -12.35 1.65 21.70
CA VAL A 19 -13.70 2.05 21.27
C VAL A 19 -14.70 0.88 21.41
N LYS A 20 -15.84 1.17 22.03
CA LYS A 20 -16.95 0.21 22.21
C LYS A 20 -17.53 -0.24 20.85
N LEU A 21 -18.06 -1.46 20.81
CA LEU A 21 -18.60 -2.06 19.58
C LEU A 21 -19.72 -1.22 18.92
N GLU A 22 -20.63 -0.68 19.74
CA GLU A 22 -21.75 0.14 19.23
C GLU A 22 -21.25 1.44 18.59
N GLU A 23 -20.31 2.12 19.26
CA GLU A 23 -19.70 3.35 18.76
C GLU A 23 -18.89 3.11 17.48
N ARG A 24 -18.17 1.98 17.44
CA ARG A 24 -17.48 1.53 16.23
C ARG A 24 -18.45 1.37 15.04
N ARG A 25 -19.61 0.73 15.24
CA ARG A 25 -20.60 0.54 14.17
C ARG A 25 -21.15 1.88 13.68
N ARG A 26 -21.46 2.78 14.60
CA ARG A 26 -21.92 4.14 14.28
C ARG A 26 -20.92 4.88 13.40
N GLN A 27 -19.65 4.92 13.78
CA GLN A 27 -18.61 5.61 13.00
C GLN A 27 -18.37 4.98 11.63
N ILE A 28 -18.43 3.65 11.51
CA ILE A 28 -18.30 2.97 10.21
C ILE A 28 -19.49 3.30 9.30
N GLN A 29 -20.70 3.38 9.85
CA GLN A 29 -21.88 3.78 9.08
C GLN A 29 -21.81 5.24 8.65
N GLU A 30 -21.45 6.13 9.57
CA GLU A 30 -21.27 7.56 9.28
C GLU A 30 -20.22 7.80 8.21
N PHE A 31 -19.10 7.07 8.23
CA PHE A 31 -18.08 7.23 7.19
C PHE A 31 -18.49 6.66 5.82
N ASN A 32 -19.26 5.57 5.80
CA ASN A 32 -19.70 4.96 4.55
C ASN A 32 -20.92 5.65 3.92
N ASP A 33 -21.58 6.56 4.64
CA ASP A 33 -22.68 7.36 4.08
C ASP A 33 -22.13 8.41 3.11
N VAL A 34 -22.66 8.41 1.89
CA VAL A 34 -22.25 9.32 0.81
C VAL A 34 -22.59 10.78 1.14
N ASN A 35 -23.60 11.00 2.00
CA ASN A 35 -24.02 12.34 2.44
C ASN A 35 -23.29 12.83 3.70
N SER A 36 -22.33 12.05 4.18
CA SER A 36 -21.59 12.35 5.39
C SER A 36 -20.53 13.43 5.18
N ASP A 37 -20.38 14.29 6.18
CA ASP A 37 -19.29 15.27 6.23
C ASP A 37 -17.96 14.64 6.72
N TYR A 38 -17.98 13.37 7.17
CA TYR A 38 -16.80 12.67 7.64
C TYR A 38 -15.97 12.14 6.46
N ARG A 39 -14.89 12.87 6.13
CA ARG A 39 -13.99 12.50 5.02
C ARG A 39 -12.70 11.79 5.46
N ILE A 40 -12.44 11.75 6.76
CA ILE A 40 -11.19 11.22 7.32
C ILE A 40 -11.53 10.15 8.35
N PHE A 41 -10.94 8.97 8.18
CA PHE A 41 -11.02 7.87 9.15
C PHE A 41 -9.64 7.54 9.68
N ILE A 42 -9.44 7.70 10.98
CA ILE A 42 -8.20 7.34 11.68
C ILE A 42 -8.34 5.95 12.28
N LEU A 43 -7.43 5.07 11.91
CA LEU A 43 -7.41 3.68 12.34
C LEU A 43 -6.06 3.36 12.94
N SER A 44 -6.05 2.59 14.03
CA SER A 44 -4.86 1.84 14.41
C SER A 44 -4.77 0.58 13.56
N THR A 45 -3.62 0.30 12.94
CA THR A 45 -3.36 -0.89 12.11
C THR A 45 -3.76 -2.19 12.81
N ARG A 46 -3.53 -2.29 14.13
CA ARG A 46 -3.95 -3.44 14.94
C ARG A 46 -5.44 -3.49 15.25
N ALA A 47 -6.10 -2.33 15.39
CA ALA A 47 -7.55 -2.27 15.54
C ALA A 47 -8.28 -2.64 14.24
N GLY A 48 -7.60 -2.56 13.09
CA GLY A 48 -8.11 -2.94 11.76
C GLY A 48 -8.26 -4.45 11.50
N GLY A 49 -7.65 -5.30 12.34
CA GLY A 49 -7.74 -6.77 12.23
C GLY A 49 -9.14 -7.36 12.48
N LEU A 50 -10.11 -6.51 12.81
CA LEU A 50 -11.49 -6.89 13.17
C LEU A 50 -12.44 -7.01 11.96
N GLY A 51 -11.93 -6.91 10.73
CA GLY A 51 -12.72 -7.20 9.51
C GLY A 51 -13.73 -6.13 9.11
N ILE A 52 -13.44 -4.85 9.38
CA ILE A 52 -14.31 -3.71 9.02
C ILE A 52 -14.38 -3.49 7.49
N ASN A 53 -15.38 -2.73 7.03
CA ASN A 53 -15.54 -2.38 5.63
C ASN A 53 -15.59 -0.86 5.46
N LEU A 54 -14.68 -0.31 4.66
CA LEU A 54 -14.51 1.12 4.44
C LEU A 54 -14.49 1.42 2.93
N THR A 55 -15.46 0.88 2.20
CA THR A 55 -15.58 1.00 0.73
C THR A 55 -15.87 2.42 0.26
N ALA A 56 -16.22 3.36 1.15
CA ALA A 56 -16.33 4.76 0.78
C ALA A 56 -14.97 5.45 0.57
N ALA A 57 -13.88 4.91 1.15
CA ALA A 57 -12.54 5.49 1.05
C ALA A 57 -11.83 5.07 -0.23
N ASP A 58 -11.46 6.04 -1.07
CA ASP A 58 -10.58 5.85 -2.23
C ASP A 58 -9.10 6.01 -1.88
N THR A 59 -8.76 6.60 -0.72
CA THR A 59 -7.37 6.85 -0.32
C THR A 59 -7.04 6.16 0.99
N CYS A 60 -5.94 5.41 1.01
CA CYS A 60 -5.34 4.83 2.22
C CYS A 60 -3.98 5.47 2.44
N ILE A 61 -3.72 5.96 3.65
CA ILE A 61 -2.40 6.49 4.03
C ILE A 61 -1.90 5.66 5.20
N LEU A 62 -0.84 4.88 4.95
CA LEU A 62 -0.08 4.19 5.98
C LEU A 62 0.92 5.19 6.56
N TYR A 63 0.58 5.73 7.73
CA TYR A 63 1.42 6.71 8.42
C TYR A 63 2.67 6.06 9.02
N ASP A 64 2.50 4.88 9.61
CA ASP A 64 3.56 4.01 10.10
C ASP A 64 3.42 2.61 9.45
N SER A 65 4.54 1.93 9.26
CA SER A 65 4.58 0.58 8.70
C SER A 65 4.76 -0.44 9.82
N ASP A 66 3.94 -1.50 9.84
CA ASP A 66 4.12 -2.59 10.79
C ASP A 66 5.33 -3.47 10.39
N TRP A 67 5.92 -4.17 11.36
CA TRP A 67 7.00 -5.13 11.14
C TRP A 67 6.53 -6.39 10.39
N ASN A 68 5.23 -6.64 10.43
CA ASN A 68 4.57 -7.69 9.67
C ASN A 68 3.81 -7.07 8.47
N PRO A 69 4.30 -7.26 7.22
CA PRO A 69 3.67 -6.67 6.03
C PRO A 69 2.20 -7.11 5.85
N GLN A 70 1.82 -8.28 6.37
CA GLN A 70 0.46 -8.78 6.29
C GLN A 70 -0.55 -7.91 7.06
N MET A 71 -0.11 -7.21 8.11
CA MET A 71 -0.96 -6.29 8.85
C MET A 71 -1.31 -5.06 8.01
N ASP A 72 -0.34 -4.54 7.26
CA ASP A 72 -0.54 -3.41 6.35
C ASP A 72 -1.41 -3.82 5.15
N LEU A 73 -1.18 -5.00 4.58
CA LEU A 73 -2.04 -5.59 3.53
C LEU A 73 -3.48 -5.69 3.99
N GLN A 74 -3.68 -6.23 5.20
CA GLN A 74 -5.01 -6.34 5.77
C GLN A 74 -5.67 -4.97 6.02
N ALA A 75 -4.89 -3.94 6.34
CA ALA A 75 -5.39 -2.57 6.49
C ALA A 75 -5.81 -1.97 5.14
N MET A 76 -5.03 -2.18 4.08
CA MET A 76 -5.37 -1.75 2.71
C MET A 76 -6.65 -2.43 2.20
N ASP A 77 -6.81 -3.73 2.45
CA ASP A 77 -7.99 -4.53 2.09
C ASP A 77 -9.29 -4.06 2.79
N ARG A 78 -9.24 -3.10 3.70
CA ARG A 78 -10.44 -2.47 4.27
C ARG A 78 -11.10 -1.51 3.28
N CYS A 79 -10.29 -0.82 2.48
CA CYS A 79 -10.72 0.14 1.46
C CYS A 79 -10.77 -0.52 0.08
N HIS A 80 -9.74 -1.31 -0.25
CA HIS A 80 -9.69 -2.13 -1.46
C HIS A 80 -10.46 -3.44 -1.24
N ARG A 81 -11.79 -3.32 -1.18
CA ARG A 81 -12.69 -4.44 -0.91
C ARG A 81 -13.84 -4.51 -1.91
N ILE A 82 -14.39 -5.71 -2.08
CA ILE A 82 -15.61 -5.93 -2.88
C ILE A 82 -16.71 -4.98 -2.39
N GLY A 83 -17.19 -4.11 -3.29
CA GLY A 83 -18.13 -3.03 -2.98
C GLY A 83 -17.55 -1.62 -3.19
N GLN A 84 -16.24 -1.51 -3.38
CA GLN A 84 -15.59 -0.27 -3.79
C GLN A 84 -15.93 0.05 -5.26
N THR A 85 -16.23 1.31 -5.55
CA THR A 85 -16.56 1.81 -6.89
C THR A 85 -15.49 2.73 -7.49
N LYS A 86 -14.61 3.28 -6.65
CA LYS A 86 -13.54 4.20 -7.03
C LYS A 86 -12.16 3.52 -7.00
N PRO A 87 -11.20 3.94 -7.84
CA PRO A 87 -9.83 3.42 -7.78
C PRO A 87 -9.17 3.77 -6.44
N VAL A 88 -8.54 2.79 -5.78
CA VAL A 88 -7.94 2.95 -4.46
C VAL A 88 -6.46 3.29 -4.56
N HIS A 89 -6.05 4.39 -3.93
CA HIS A 89 -4.66 4.86 -3.87
C HIS A 89 -4.11 4.62 -2.48
N VAL A 90 -2.94 3.98 -2.39
CA VAL A 90 -2.26 3.76 -1.12
C VAL A 90 -0.96 4.54 -1.09
N TYR A 91 -0.85 5.44 -0.12
CA TYR A 91 0.40 6.12 0.20
C TYR A 91 1.01 5.48 1.43
N ARG A 92 2.29 5.15 1.37
CA ARG A 92 3.06 4.69 2.53
C ARG A 92 4.11 5.75 2.83
N LEU A 93 4.00 6.35 4.01
CA LEU A 93 4.98 7.33 4.46
C LEU A 93 6.14 6.59 5.12
N ALA A 94 7.35 7.03 4.83
CA ALA A 94 8.58 6.54 5.44
C ALA A 94 9.57 7.70 5.59
N THR A 95 10.23 7.78 6.73
CA THR A 95 11.23 8.80 6.99
C THR A 95 12.55 8.39 6.34
N ALA A 96 13.07 9.23 5.44
CA ALA A 96 14.37 9.05 4.82
C ALA A 96 15.50 8.94 5.86
N GLN A 97 16.53 8.16 5.56
CA GLN A 97 17.72 7.96 6.42
C GLN A 97 17.40 7.51 7.87
N SER A 98 16.27 6.83 8.06
CA SER A 98 15.82 6.37 9.38
C SER A 98 15.76 4.84 9.48
N VAL A 99 15.52 4.35 10.70
CA VAL A 99 15.24 2.92 10.95
C VAL A 99 14.02 2.42 10.17
N GLU A 100 13.08 3.29 9.79
CA GLU A 100 11.86 2.91 9.07
C GLU A 100 12.17 2.30 7.70
N CYS A 101 13.18 2.83 6.99
CA CYS A 101 13.60 2.27 5.70
C CYS A 101 14.10 0.82 5.84
N ARG A 102 14.86 0.52 6.91
CA ARG A 102 15.33 -0.84 7.21
C ARG A 102 14.18 -1.78 7.55
N ILE A 103 13.18 -1.29 8.28
CA ILE A 103 11.97 -2.05 8.60
C ILE A 103 11.21 -2.36 7.31
N LEU A 104 11.03 -1.37 6.44
CA LEU A 104 10.34 -1.52 5.17
C LEU A 104 11.03 -2.55 4.26
N LYS A 105 12.36 -2.45 4.08
CA LYS A 105 13.15 -3.42 3.30
C LYS A 105 13.01 -4.85 3.84
N ARG A 106 13.01 -5.01 5.17
CA ARG A 106 12.78 -6.32 5.81
C ARG A 106 11.36 -6.82 5.62
N ALA A 107 10.36 -5.95 5.70
CA ALA A 107 8.97 -6.30 5.45
C ALA A 107 8.78 -6.77 3.99
N TYR A 108 9.36 -6.07 3.01
CA TYR A 108 9.39 -6.49 1.61
C TYR A 108 10.09 -7.83 1.41
N SER A 109 11.25 -8.04 2.04
CA SER A 109 11.99 -9.30 1.96
C SER A 109 11.17 -10.47 2.51
N LYS A 110 10.46 -10.27 3.63
CA LYS A 110 9.52 -11.27 4.17
C LYS A 110 8.39 -11.59 3.20
N LEU A 111 7.81 -10.59 2.55
CA LEU A 111 6.73 -10.77 1.58
C LEU A 111 7.23 -11.51 0.32
N LYS A 112 8.42 -11.16 -0.20
CA LYS A 112 9.05 -11.87 -1.33
C LYS A 112 9.32 -13.34 -0.97
N LEU A 113 9.83 -13.61 0.24
CA LEU A 113 10.02 -14.97 0.74
C LEU A 113 8.69 -15.74 0.88
N GLU A 114 7.65 -15.12 1.42
CA GLU A 114 6.32 -15.73 1.52
C GLU A 114 5.78 -16.13 0.13
N HIS A 115 5.89 -15.23 -0.85
CA HIS A 115 5.47 -15.51 -2.22
C HIS A 115 6.24 -16.69 -2.84
N VAL A 116 7.57 -16.74 -2.66
CA VAL A 116 8.41 -17.86 -3.09
C VAL A 116 7.97 -19.18 -2.43
N VAL A 117 7.66 -19.15 -1.14
CA VAL A 117 7.23 -20.34 -0.39
C VAL A 117 5.84 -20.81 -0.84
N ILE A 118 4.89 -19.91 -1.08
CA ILE A 118 3.55 -20.25 -1.60
C ILE A 118 3.67 -20.89 -2.99
N GLY A 119 4.46 -20.28 -3.87
CA GLY A 119 4.76 -20.85 -5.19
C GLY A 119 5.34 -22.26 -5.06
N LYS A 120 6.39 -22.43 -4.23
CA LYS A 120 7.03 -23.73 -3.95
C LYS A 120 6.09 -24.76 -3.29
N GLY A 121 5.12 -24.31 -2.49
CA GLY A 121 4.11 -25.14 -1.83
C GLY A 121 3.06 -25.72 -2.77
N GLN A 122 2.72 -25.00 -3.84
CA GLN A 122 1.83 -25.50 -4.90
C GLN A 122 2.48 -26.63 -5.74
N PHE A 123 3.81 -26.74 -5.79
CA PHE A 123 4.51 -27.80 -6.53
C PHE A 123 4.42 -29.21 -5.92
N HIS A 124 4.01 -29.36 -4.66
CA HIS A 124 3.77 -30.71 -4.12
C HIS A 124 2.52 -31.39 -4.71
N GLN A 125 1.64 -30.62 -5.37
CA GLN A 125 0.43 -31.14 -5.99
C GLN A 125 0.58 -31.38 -7.49
N GLU A 126 1.47 -30.67 -8.20
CA GLU A 126 1.70 -30.86 -9.64
C GLU A 126 3.19 -30.87 -9.98
N ARG A 127 3.77 -32.07 -9.97
CA ARG A 127 5.15 -32.32 -10.41
C ARG A 127 5.20 -32.33 -11.94
N LYS A 128 5.12 -31.18 -12.61
CA LYS A 128 5.44 -31.02 -14.06
C LYS A 128 5.99 -29.63 -14.38
N GLN A 129 7.28 -29.63 -14.72
CA GLN A 129 8.07 -28.66 -15.51
C GLN A 129 7.46 -27.28 -15.79
N SER A 130 7.92 -26.27 -15.05
CA SER A 130 8.11 -24.91 -15.58
C SER A 130 9.35 -24.28 -14.94
N ASN A 131 10.21 -23.70 -15.77
CA ASN A 131 11.42 -22.95 -15.39
C ASN A 131 11.03 -21.59 -14.77
N ASP A 132 10.39 -21.59 -13.61
CA ASP A 132 10.24 -20.36 -12.80
C ASP A 132 11.07 -20.53 -11.52
N LEU A 133 12.39 -20.51 -11.73
CA LEU A 133 13.36 -20.44 -10.66
C LEU A 133 13.47 -18.96 -10.30
N VAL A 134 12.92 -18.58 -9.14
CA VAL A 134 13.51 -17.47 -8.42
C VAL A 134 14.96 -17.87 -8.17
N GLU A 135 15.88 -17.26 -8.92
CA GLU A 135 17.30 -17.59 -8.93
C GLU A 135 17.81 -17.64 -7.49
N GLU A 136 18.57 -18.66 -7.15
CA GLU A 136 19.11 -18.84 -5.79
C GLU A 136 19.94 -17.61 -5.36
N GLU A 137 20.54 -16.92 -6.34
CA GLU A 137 21.23 -15.64 -6.16
C GLU A 137 20.32 -14.53 -5.65
N ASP A 138 19.07 -14.48 -6.10
CA ASP A 138 18.07 -13.49 -5.71
C ASP A 138 17.64 -13.69 -4.24
N LEU A 139 17.52 -14.95 -3.83
CA LEU A 139 17.28 -15.33 -2.44
C LEU A 139 18.49 -15.03 -1.54
N LEU A 140 19.70 -15.28 -2.05
CA LEU A 140 20.94 -14.97 -1.35
C LEU A 140 21.16 -13.46 -1.21
N ALA A 141 20.81 -12.67 -2.22
CA ALA A 141 20.87 -11.21 -2.17
C ALA A 141 19.93 -10.63 -1.12
N LEU A 142 18.70 -11.16 -1.02
CA LEU A 142 17.76 -10.81 0.07
C LEU A 142 18.32 -11.15 1.45
N LEU A 143 19.03 -12.27 1.59
CA LEU A 143 19.61 -12.71 2.86
C LEU A 143 20.84 -11.90 3.27
N ARG A 144 21.59 -11.35 2.30
CA ARG A 144 22.81 -10.57 2.57
C ARG A 144 22.55 -9.13 3.01
N ASP A 145 21.30 -8.66 2.96
CA ASP A 145 20.89 -7.31 3.42
C ASP A 145 21.76 -6.18 2.77
N GLU A 146 22.33 -6.41 1.58
CA GLU A 146 23.23 -5.44 0.92
C GLU A 146 22.47 -4.18 0.51
N GLU A 147 22.98 -3.00 0.87
CA GLU A 147 22.42 -1.70 0.45
C GLU A 147 22.75 -1.43 -1.02
N THR A 148 21.72 -1.35 -1.86
CA THR A 148 21.87 -1.04 -3.28
C THR A 148 22.02 0.46 -3.51
N ALA A 149 22.50 0.86 -4.69
CA ALA A 149 22.51 2.27 -5.08
C ALA A 149 21.08 2.86 -5.16
N GLU A 150 20.10 2.03 -5.49
CA GLU A 150 18.67 2.39 -5.55
C GLU A 150 18.12 2.73 -4.16
N ASP A 151 18.47 1.93 -3.14
CA ASP A 151 18.07 2.18 -1.75
C ASP A 151 18.53 3.57 -1.27
N LYS A 152 19.71 4.01 -1.71
CA LYS A 152 20.27 5.31 -1.36
C LYS A 152 19.57 6.47 -2.07
N MET A 153 19.06 6.26 -3.28
CA MET A 153 18.27 7.26 -4.01
C MET A 153 16.90 7.47 -3.35
N ILE A 154 16.26 6.40 -2.88
CA ILE A 154 14.96 6.47 -2.20
C ILE A 154 15.08 7.15 -0.83
N GLN A 155 16.24 7.10 -0.17
CA GLN A 155 16.49 7.77 1.12
C GLN A 155 16.89 9.25 0.99
N THR A 156 16.45 9.93 -0.07
CA THR A 156 16.65 11.38 -0.25
C THR A 156 15.35 12.14 -0.04
N ASP A 157 15.44 13.45 0.17
CA ASP A 157 14.26 14.29 0.29
C ASP A 157 13.53 14.38 -1.06
N ILE A 158 12.21 14.28 -1.02
CA ILE A 158 11.35 14.44 -2.19
C ILE A 158 11.20 15.94 -2.51
N SER A 159 11.27 16.30 -3.80
CA SER A 159 11.01 17.67 -4.25
C SER A 159 9.50 17.96 -4.29
N ASP A 160 9.10 19.22 -4.10
CA ASP A 160 7.68 19.62 -4.16
C ASP A 160 7.06 19.32 -5.55
N GLU A 161 7.85 19.43 -6.62
CA GLU A 161 7.42 19.12 -8.00
C GLU A 161 7.14 17.62 -8.17
N ASP A 162 8.01 16.77 -7.61
CA ASP A 162 7.81 15.31 -7.63
C ASP A 162 6.63 14.91 -6.74
N LEU A 163 6.46 15.56 -5.60
CA LEU A 163 5.32 15.32 -4.70
C LEU A 163 3.99 15.64 -5.39
N GLU A 164 3.90 16.79 -6.07
CA GLU A 164 2.69 17.17 -6.82
C GLU A 164 2.40 16.17 -7.94
N ARG A 165 3.44 15.65 -8.61
CA ARG A 165 3.30 14.61 -9.62
C ARG A 165 2.74 13.29 -9.08
N ILE A 166 3.17 12.88 -7.89
CA ILE A 166 2.73 11.63 -7.24
C ILE A 166 1.32 11.77 -6.63
N LEU A 167 0.94 12.99 -6.25
CA LEU A 167 -0.40 13.29 -5.75
C LEU A 167 -1.43 13.48 -6.88
N ASP A 168 -0.98 13.68 -8.12
CA ASP A 168 -1.87 13.75 -9.27
C ASP A 168 -2.55 12.38 -9.49
N ARG A 169 -3.86 12.43 -9.69
CA ARG A 169 -4.74 11.25 -9.90
C ARG A 169 -5.43 11.28 -11.25
N SER A 170 -5.03 12.22 -12.10
CA SER A 170 -5.62 12.42 -13.42
C SER A 170 -5.52 11.15 -14.28
N ASP A 171 -4.49 10.34 -14.08
CA ASP A 171 -4.25 9.04 -14.70
C ASP A 171 -5.32 7.98 -14.37
N LEU A 172 -5.95 8.05 -13.18
CA LEU A 172 -6.90 7.04 -12.71
C LEU A 172 -8.36 7.43 -12.96
N ILE A 173 -8.59 8.74 -13.13
CA ILE A 173 -9.90 9.31 -13.46
C ILE A 173 -10.08 9.34 -14.99
N ALA A 174 -8.99 9.30 -15.76
CA ALA A 174 -9.03 9.20 -17.22
C ALA A 174 -9.79 7.93 -17.65
N ASP A 175 -10.99 8.17 -18.17
CA ASP A 175 -11.99 7.17 -18.44
C ASP A 175 -11.51 6.06 -19.40
N THR A 176 -12.04 4.87 -19.15
CA THR A 176 -11.93 3.57 -19.86
C THR A 176 -12.05 3.56 -21.40
N SER A 177 -12.13 4.70 -22.07
CA SER A 177 -12.15 4.87 -23.53
C SER A 177 -10.77 5.01 -24.18
N ASP A 178 -9.74 5.43 -23.42
CA ASP A 178 -8.37 5.67 -23.91
C ASP A 178 -7.38 4.68 -23.25
N LYS A 179 -7.67 3.37 -23.30
CA LYS A 179 -6.76 2.34 -22.74
C LYS A 179 -5.34 2.40 -23.34
N GLU A 180 -5.20 2.90 -24.56
CA GLU A 180 -3.89 3.12 -25.20
C GLU A 180 -3.13 4.33 -24.65
N LYS A 181 -3.79 5.35 -24.07
CA LYS A 181 -3.11 6.48 -23.40
C LYS A 181 -2.84 6.23 -21.93
N ALA A 182 -3.71 5.49 -21.23
CA ALA A 182 -3.47 5.12 -19.83
C ALA A 182 -2.21 4.23 -19.67
N GLN A 183 -1.95 3.39 -20.68
CA GLN A 183 -0.72 2.58 -20.74
C GLN A 183 0.51 3.46 -21.03
N ALA A 184 0.38 4.49 -21.88
CA ALA A 184 1.43 5.46 -22.15
C ALA A 184 1.69 6.46 -20.99
N SER A 185 0.72 6.68 -20.09
CA SER A 185 0.87 7.54 -18.90
C SER A 185 1.34 6.78 -17.66
N ALA A 186 1.00 5.49 -17.52
CA ALA A 186 1.63 4.60 -16.54
C ALA A 186 3.15 4.46 -16.83
N ASP A 187 3.53 4.51 -18.11
CA ASP A 187 4.93 4.60 -18.56
C ASP A 187 5.57 6.00 -18.36
N ALA A 188 4.80 7.02 -17.96
CA ALA A 188 5.29 8.41 -17.85
C ALA A 188 5.73 8.80 -16.43
N VAL A 189 5.35 8.04 -15.41
CA VAL A 189 5.84 8.23 -14.04
C VAL A 189 6.97 7.22 -13.81
N PRO A 190 8.22 7.68 -13.56
CA PRO A 190 9.32 6.74 -13.33
C PRO A 190 8.99 5.84 -12.13
N LEU A 191 9.30 4.54 -12.20
CA LEU A 191 8.96 3.61 -11.12
C LEU A 191 9.63 3.95 -9.78
N LYS A 192 10.76 4.67 -9.84
CA LYS A 192 11.56 5.10 -8.70
C LYS A 192 12.04 6.53 -8.93
N GLY A 193 12.03 7.33 -7.87
CA GLY A 193 12.55 8.69 -7.86
C GLY A 193 13.22 9.03 -6.53
N PRO A 194 13.80 10.24 -6.40
CA PRO A 194 14.38 10.69 -5.15
C PRO A 194 13.29 10.84 -4.09
N GLY A 195 13.34 10.01 -3.05
CA GLY A 195 12.37 10.04 -1.96
C GLY A 195 11.06 9.27 -2.19
N TRP A 196 10.91 8.53 -3.30
CA TRP A 196 9.69 7.79 -3.59
C TRP A 196 9.88 6.57 -4.50
N GLU A 197 8.96 5.62 -4.36
CA GLU A 197 8.89 4.40 -5.18
C GLU A 197 7.42 4.08 -5.44
N VAL A 198 7.06 3.81 -6.70
CA VAL A 198 5.71 3.39 -7.09
C VAL A 198 5.66 1.87 -7.17
N VAL A 199 4.75 1.29 -6.39
CA VAL A 199 4.51 -0.16 -6.39
C VAL A 199 3.20 -0.44 -7.11
N LEU A 200 3.28 -0.97 -8.33
CA LEU A 200 2.08 -1.29 -9.11
C LEU A 200 1.46 -2.62 -8.65
N PRO A 201 0.13 -2.69 -8.46
CA PRO A 201 -0.54 -3.94 -8.15
C PRO A 201 -0.57 -4.82 -9.39
N THR A 202 -0.08 -6.05 -9.27
CA THR A 202 -0.12 -7.02 -10.37
C THR A 202 -1.42 -7.83 -10.30
N GLY A 203 -1.93 -8.24 -11.47
CA GLY A 203 -3.31 -8.75 -11.67
C GLY A 203 -3.75 -9.95 -10.82
N THR A 204 -2.85 -10.54 -10.03
CA THR A 204 -3.14 -11.58 -9.02
C THR A 204 -3.43 -11.03 -7.62
N GLY A 205 -3.57 -9.72 -7.45
CA GLY A 205 -3.83 -9.11 -6.14
C GLY A 205 -2.60 -9.13 -5.21
N GLY A 206 -1.43 -9.46 -5.76
CA GLY A 206 -0.15 -9.41 -5.07
C GLY A 206 0.61 -8.12 -5.37
N MET A 207 1.11 -7.49 -4.32
CA MET A 207 1.81 -6.20 -4.34
C MET A 207 3.28 -6.28 -4.81
N LEU A 208 3.76 -7.43 -5.31
CA LEU A 208 5.20 -7.70 -5.44
C LEU A 208 5.72 -8.29 -6.76
N SER A 209 4.92 -8.41 -7.82
CA SER A 209 5.43 -8.99 -9.07
C SER A 209 6.18 -8.01 -9.97
N THR A 210 6.28 -6.71 -9.63
CA THR A 210 7.03 -5.71 -10.40
C THR A 210 8.54 -5.76 -10.21
N LEU A 211 9.05 -6.62 -9.32
CA LEU A 211 10.48 -6.75 -9.04
C LEU A 211 11.23 -7.72 -9.96
N ASN A 212 10.55 -8.29 -10.97
CA ASN A 212 11.11 -9.25 -11.94
C ASN A 212 11.22 -8.69 -13.37
N SER A 213 11.19 -7.37 -13.57
CA SER A 213 11.38 -6.74 -14.88
C SER A 213 12.55 -5.77 -14.88
#